data_AF-A0A9D2AF46-F1
#
_entry.id   AF-A0A9D2AF46-F1
#
_cell.length_a   1.000
_cell.length_b   1.000
_cell.length_c   1.000
_cell.angle_alpha   90.00
_cell.angle_beta   90.00
_cell.angle_gamma   90.00
#
_symmetry.space_group_name_H-M   'P 1'
#
loop_
_entity.id
_entity.type
_entity.pdbx_description
1 polymer ?
#
loop_
_entity_poly.entity_id
_entity_poly.type
_entity_poly.pdbx_seq_one_letter_code
_entity_poly.pdbx_strand_id
1 'polypeptide(L)'
;MFKGLEKVFDIIGEILAVVLVIVFALLILDANFHFLPDTVLNIFTVIKEYGALILIAVVGCEAMSKRNFLFQIIFLALVALIVIFLFFPGTYDNLIHLIK
;
A
#
# COMPACT_ATOMS: atom_id res chain seq x y z
N MET A 1 -4.29 16.83 -11.84
CA MET A 1 -4.87 16.89 -10.48
C MET A 1 -3.81 17.16 -9.42
N PHE A 2 -2.61 16.58 -9.51
CA PHE A 2 -1.58 16.67 -8.47
C PHE A 2 -0.43 17.66 -8.71
N LYS A 3 -0.60 18.66 -9.58
CA LYS A 3 0.48 19.62 -9.88
C LYS A 3 0.87 20.37 -8.60
N GLY A 4 2.13 20.26 -8.20
CA GLY A 4 2.69 20.90 -6.99
C GLY A 4 2.74 20.01 -5.73
N LEU A 5 2.05 18.87 -5.71
CA LEU A 5 2.07 17.91 -4.58
C LEU A 5 3.12 16.81 -4.74
N GLU A 6 3.78 16.74 -5.90
CA GLU A 6 4.80 15.75 -6.22
C GLU A 6 5.86 15.62 -5.12
N LYS A 7 6.42 16.75 -4.66
CA LYS A 7 7.42 16.75 -3.58
C LYS A 7 6.90 16.20 -2.26
N VAL A 8 5.60 16.36 -1.98
CA VAL A 8 5.00 15.83 -0.75
C VAL A 8 4.87 14.31 -0.85
N PHE A 9 4.40 13.80 -1.99
CA PHE A 9 4.30 12.36 -2.22
C PHE A 9 5.67 11.68 -2.27
N ASP A 10 6.68 12.36 -2.83
CA ASP A 10 8.07 11.89 -2.87
C ASP A 10 8.62 11.69 -1.44
N ILE A 11 8.55 12.73 -0.60
CA ILE A 11 9.00 12.67 0.80
C ILE A 11 8.24 11.60 1.60
N ILE A 12 6.92 11.54 1.47
CA ILE A 12 6.12 10.53 2.18
C ILE A 12 6.46 9.12 1.68
N GLY A 13 6.65 8.95 0.37
CA GLY A 13 7.02 7.68 -0.25
C GLY A 13 8.37 7.18 0.23
N GLU A 14 9.38 8.05 0.27
CA GLU A 14 10.71 7.72 0.80
C GLU A 14 10.66 7.31 2.27
N ILE A 15 9.98 8.08 3.12
CA ILE A 15 9.85 7.76 4.55
C ILE A 15 9.15 6.42 4.74
N LEU A 16 8.03 6.19 4.04
CA LEU A 16 7.29 4.94 4.12
C LEU A 16 8.14 3.76 3.64
N ALA A 17 8.90 3.92 2.56
CA ALA A 17 9.78 2.88 2.05
C ALA A 17 10.83 2.48 3.08
N VAL A 18 11.49 3.45 3.73
CA VAL A 18 12.48 3.17 4.79
C VAL A 18 11.84 2.44 5.96
N VAL A 19 10.66 2.90 6.43
CA VAL A 19 9.94 2.25 7.54
C VAL A 19 9.58 0.81 7.17
N LEU A 20 9.06 0.56 5.97
CA LEU A 20 8.72 -0.78 5.50
C LEU A 20 9.96 -1.68 5.43
N VAL A 21 11.08 -1.20 4.88
CA VAL A 21 12.32 -1.98 4.83
C VAL A 21 12.76 -2.42 6.23
N ILE A 22 12.71 -1.51 7.21
CA ILE A 22 13.04 -1.83 8.61
C ILE A 22 12.06 -2.88 9.17
N VAL A 23 10.76 -2.70 8.97
CA VAL A 23 9.74 -3.65 9.45
C VAL A 23 9.94 -5.04 8.83
N PHE A 24 10.18 -5.11 7.52
CA PHE A 24 10.46 -6.37 6.83
C PHE A 24 11.73 -7.04 7.37
N ALA A 25 12.81 -6.27 7.56
CA ALA A 25 14.06 -6.80 8.11
C ALA A 25 13.87 -7.34 9.54
N LEU A 26 13.15 -6.61 10.40
CA LEU A 26 12.88 -7.04 11.76
C LEU A 26 12.00 -8.29 11.81
N LEU A 27 10.97 -8.39 10.98
CA LEU A 27 10.13 -9.59 10.87
C LEU A 27 10.92 -10.80 10.37
N ILE A 28 11.83 -10.62 9.41
CA ILE A 28 12.69 -11.71 8.89
C ILE A 28 13.68 -12.17 9.97
N LEU A 29 14.31 -11.24 10.69
CA LEU A 29 15.19 -11.59 11.80
C LEU A 29 14.41 -12.31 12.91
N ASP A 30 13.21 -11.83 13.22
CA ASP A 30 12.38 -12.43 14.25
C ASP A 30 11.92 -13.84 13.89
N ALA A 31 11.62 -14.11 12.62
CA ALA A 31 11.32 -15.46 12.15
C ALA A 31 12.47 -16.47 12.39
N ASN A 32 13.71 -15.99 12.56
CA ASN A 32 14.88 -16.83 12.86
C ASN A 32 15.22 -16.86 14.36
N PHE A 33 15.09 -15.74 15.07
CA PHE A 33 15.59 -15.58 16.44
C PHE A 33 14.50 -15.45 17.52
N HIS A 34 13.22 -15.26 17.13
CA HIS A 34 12.04 -15.15 18.00
C HIS A 34 12.26 -14.21 19.20
N PHE A 35 12.61 -12.96 18.92
CA PHE A 35 12.98 -11.95 19.92
C PHE A 35 11.94 -10.84 20.09
N LEU A 36 10.98 -10.70 19.17
CA LEU A 36 9.91 -9.72 19.24
C LEU A 36 8.74 -10.24 20.11
N PRO A 37 8.20 -9.40 21.01
CA PRO A 37 6.96 -9.73 21.72
C PRO A 37 5.77 -9.83 20.75
N ASP A 38 4.79 -10.70 21.07
CA ASP A 38 3.59 -10.92 20.25
C ASP A 38 2.86 -9.63 19.85
N THR A 39 2.80 -8.64 20.75
CA THR A 39 2.17 -7.34 20.45
C THR A 39 2.91 -6.60 19.35
N VAL A 40 4.25 -6.60 19.37
CA VAL A 40 5.08 -5.94 18.35
C VAL A 40 5.00 -6.69 17.04
N LEU A 41 5.03 -8.02 17.09
CA LEU A 41 4.87 -8.90 15.93
C LEU A 41 3.54 -8.63 15.21
N ASN A 42 2.44 -8.53 15.94
CA ASN A 42 1.13 -8.22 15.38
C ASN A 42 1.10 -6.85 14.70
N ILE A 43 1.65 -5.81 15.35
CA ILE A 43 1.72 -4.46 14.76
C ILE A 43 2.54 -4.48 13.47
N PHE A 44 3.72 -5.11 13.49
CA PHE A 44 4.60 -5.20 12.32
C PHE A 44 3.96 -6.00 11.19
N THR A 45 3.23 -7.05 11.51
CA THR A 45 2.50 -7.85 10.53
C THR A 45 1.41 -7.01 9.85
N VAL A 46 0.65 -6.22 10.60
CA VAL A 46 -0.33 -5.27 10.03
C VAL A 46 0.36 -4.22 9.16
N ILE A 47 1.50 -3.65 9.60
CA ILE A 47 2.27 -2.69 8.80
C ILE A 47 2.79 -3.34 7.51
N LYS A 48 3.24 -4.59 7.56
CA LYS A 48 3.67 -5.35 6.37
C LYS A 48 2.51 -5.57 5.41
N GLU A 49 1.35 -5.98 5.90
CA GLU A 49 0.16 -6.31 5.12
C GLU A 49 -0.40 -5.08 4.38
N TYR A 50 -0.57 -3.96 5.09
CA TYR A 50 -1.22 -2.75 4.54
C TYR A 50 -0.23 -1.68 4.08
N GLY A 51 0.96 -1.63 4.67
CA GLY A 51 1.95 -0.61 4.36
C GLY A 51 2.45 -0.70 2.92
N ALA A 52 2.59 -1.91 2.37
CA ALA A 52 2.96 -2.09 0.97
C ALA A 52 1.94 -1.45 0.01
N LEU A 53 0.64 -1.59 0.30
CA LEU A 53 -0.42 -0.95 -0.50
C LEU A 53 -0.35 0.57 -0.42
N ILE A 54 -0.14 1.12 0.79
CA ILE A 54 -0.01 2.57 1.00
C ILE A 54 1.21 3.09 0.23
N LEU A 55 2.34 2.38 0.29
CA LEU A 55 3.55 2.75 -0.44
C LEU A 55 3.31 2.79 -1.96
N ILE A 56 2.69 1.75 -2.51
CA ILE A 56 2.33 1.70 -3.94
C ILE A 56 1.42 2.86 -4.32
N ALA A 57 0.43 3.19 -3.48
CA ALA A 57 -0.48 4.30 -3.72
C ALA A 57 0.25 5.66 -3.70
N VAL A 58 1.16 5.88 -2.76
CA VAL A 58 1.91 7.13 -2.62
C VAL A 58 2.91 7.33 -3.76
N VAL A 59 3.75 6.33 -4.02
CA VAL A 59 4.74 6.37 -5.11
C VAL A 59 4.06 6.43 -6.47
N GLY A 60 2.96 5.70 -6.64
CA GLY A 60 2.16 5.78 -7.86
C GLY A 60 1.50 7.14 -8.04
N CYS A 61 1.01 7.79 -6.97
CA CYS A 61 0.52 9.17 -7.04
C CYS A 61 1.62 10.15 -7.44
N GLU A 62 2.83 10.01 -6.90
CA GLU A 62 4.00 10.81 -7.29
C GLU A 62 4.33 10.64 -8.78
N ALA A 63 4.45 9.40 -9.24
CA ALA A 63 4.73 9.09 -10.65
C ALA A 63 3.63 9.62 -11.59
N MET A 64 2.36 9.52 -11.19
CA MET A 64 1.23 9.98 -11.99
C MET A 64 1.07 11.51 -11.96
N SER A 65 1.61 12.20 -10.96
CA SER A 65 1.61 13.67 -10.88
C SER A 65 2.31 14.33 -12.08
N LYS A 66 3.30 13.62 -12.65
CA LYS A 66 4.08 14.02 -13.83
C LYS A 66 3.41 13.68 -15.17
N ARG A 67 2.29 12.94 -15.15
CA ARG A 67 1.62 12.39 -16.35
C ARG A 67 0.32 13.12 -16.70
N ASN A 68 -0.26 12.75 -17.84
CA ASN A 68 -1.53 13.31 -18.33
C ASN A 68 -2.70 12.93 -17.41
N PHE A 69 -3.73 13.78 -17.38
CA PHE A 69 -4.91 13.62 -16.52
C PHE A 69 -5.61 12.26 -16.66
N LEU A 70 -5.67 11.72 -17.89
CA LEU A 70 -6.26 10.40 -18.14
C LEU A 70 -5.56 9.28 -17.35
N PHE A 71 -4.22 9.27 -17.32
CA PHE A 71 -3.45 8.27 -16.57
C PHE A 71 -3.64 8.40 -15.06
N GLN A 72 -3.80 9.63 -14.55
CA GLN A 72 -4.10 9.87 -13.14
C GLN A 72 -5.43 9.24 -12.74
N ILE A 73 -6.48 9.39 -13.55
CA ILE A 73 -7.80 8.79 -13.29
C ILE A 73 -7.74 7.28 -13.31
N ILE A 74 -7.10 6.69 -14.34
CA ILE A 74 -6.98 5.23 -14.45
C ILE A 74 -6.27 4.66 -13.23
N PHE A 75 -5.17 5.29 -12.81
CA PHE A 75 -4.43 4.86 -11.63
C PHE A 75 -5.29 4.93 -10.35
N LEU A 76 -5.97 6.05 -10.11
CA LEU A 76 -6.83 6.21 -8.95
C LEU A 76 -7.99 5.20 -8.93
N ALA A 77 -8.58 4.91 -10.09
CA ALA A 77 -9.63 3.90 -10.21
C ALA A 77 -9.13 2.50 -9.86
N LEU A 78 -7.92 2.15 -10.29
CA LEU A 78 -7.29 0.86 -9.95
C LEU A 78 -6.95 0.75 -8.46
N VAL A 79 -6.37 1.81 -7.87
CA VAL A 79 -6.11 1.85 -6.41
C VAL A 79 -7.41 1.73 -5.62
N ALA A 80 -8.46 2.47 -6.01
CA ALA A 80 -9.76 2.39 -5.37
C ALA A 80 -10.37 0.97 -5.47
N LEU A 81 -10.25 0.33 -6.62
CA LEU A 81 -10.69 -1.05 -6.83
C LEU A 81 -9.96 -2.03 -5.90
N ILE A 82 -8.64 -1.90 -5.74
CA ILE A 82 -7.86 -2.73 -4.82
C ILE A 82 -8.32 -2.52 -3.37
N VAL A 83 -8.51 -1.26 -2.96
CA VAL A 83 -8.99 -0.93 -1.61
C VAL A 83 -10.38 -1.52 -1.37
N ILE A 84 -11.31 -1.40 -2.32
CA ILE A 84 -12.66 -1.97 -2.19
C ILE A 84 -12.58 -3.48 -2.01
N PHE A 85 -11.78 -4.19 -2.81
CA PHE A 85 -11.67 -5.64 -2.66
C PHE A 85 -10.96 -6.08 -1.38
N LEU A 86 -9.98 -5.31 -0.90
CA LEU A 86 -9.26 -5.59 0.33
C LEU A 86 -10.15 -5.43 1.58
N PHE A 87 -10.99 -4.40 1.62
CA PHE A 87 -11.84 -4.10 2.77
C PHE A 87 -13.24 -4.72 2.70
N PHE A 88 -13.71 -5.08 1.51
CA PHE A 88 -15.02 -5.69 1.28
C PHE A 88 -14.88 -7.01 0.49
N PRO A 89 -14.34 -8.07 1.11
CA PRO A 89 -14.16 -9.36 0.44
C PRO A 89 -15.48 -9.97 -0.04
N GLY A 90 -16.61 -9.69 0.64
CA GLY A 90 -17.93 -10.09 0.16
C GLY A 90 -18.34 -9.45 -1.18
N THR A 91 -17.74 -8.32 -1.56
CA THR A 91 -17.94 -7.70 -2.88
C THR A 91 -17.26 -8.50 -3.99
N TYR A 92 -16.10 -9.12 -3.69
CA TYR A 92 -15.40 -10.01 -4.61
C TYR A 92 -16.24 -11.26 -4.92
N ASP A 93 -16.76 -11.90 -3.87
CA ASP A 93 -17.62 -13.09 -4.01
C ASP A 93 -18.87 -12.77 -4.84
N ASN A 94 -19.55 -11.65 -4.56
CA ASN A 94 -20.74 -11.25 -5.33
C ASN A 94 -20.42 -10.93 -6.81
N LEU A 95 -19.24 -10.36 -7.10
CA LEU A 95 -18.85 -9.97 -8.46
C LEU A 95 -18.44 -11.20 -9.29
N ILE A 96 -17.77 -12.17 -8.70
CA ILE A 96 -17.48 -13.47 -9.34
C ILE A 96 -18.76 -14.27 -9.58
N HIS A 97 -19.70 -14.23 -8.64
CA HIS A 97 -20.98 -14.92 -8.79
C HIS A 97 -21.93 -14.24 -9.80
N LEU A 98 -21.69 -12.98 -10.17
CA LEU A 98 -22.43 -12.24 -11.21
C LEU A 98 -22.02 -12.63 -12.64
N ILE A 99 -20.79 -13.14 -12.83
CA ILE A 99 -20.23 -13.52 -14.14
C ILE A 99 -20.50 -15.02 -14.45
N LYS A 100 -21.25 -15.72 -13.59
CA LYS A 100 -21.71 -17.09 -13.84
C LYS A 100 -23.07 -17.14 -14.51
#